data_AF-A0A482RFB6-F1
#
_entry.id   AF-A0A482RFB6-F1
#
_cell.length_a   1.000
_cell.length_b   1.000
_cell.length_c   1.000
_cell.angle_alpha   90.00
_cell.angle_beta   90.00
_cell.angle_gamma   90.00
#
_symmetry.space_group_name_H-M   'P 1'
#
loop_
_entity.id
_entity.type
_entity.pdbx_description
1 polymer ?
#
loop_
_entity_poly.entity_id
_entity_poly.type
_entity_poly.pdbx_seq_one_letter_code
_entity_poly.pdbx_strand_id
1 'polypeptide(L)'
;MLTLRARCAHAADNVEVKKLVYLYLISYAKSNPDLTIMAVNSFVKDSEHTSPLIRALAIRTMGCIRVEKIVEYLAPPLKKALGDDVPYVRKTAALCVAKLFDISPAIVRTQGFIDNLRELLSDPNSTVVANAV
;
A
#
# COMPACT_ATOMS: atom_id res chain seq x y z
N MET A 1 -19.12 16.37 12.49
CA MET A 1 -17.77 15.97 12.01
C MET A 1 -16.80 15.59 13.15
N LEU A 2 -16.93 16.15 14.36
CA LEU A 2 -16.05 15.81 15.50
C LEU A 2 -16.41 14.50 16.23
N THR A 3 -17.66 14.03 16.14
CA THR A 3 -18.14 12.80 16.78
C THR A 3 -17.70 11.50 16.11
N LEU A 4 -17.20 11.55 14.87
CA LEU A 4 -16.66 10.37 14.17
C LEU A 4 -15.22 10.05 14.61
N ARG A 5 -14.43 11.07 14.99
CA ARG A 5 -13.02 10.88 15.41
C ARG A 5 -12.87 10.11 16.72
N ALA A 6 -13.80 10.26 17.67
CA ALA A 6 -13.70 9.64 18.99
C ALA A 6 -14.12 8.15 19.02
N ARG A 7 -15.05 7.71 18.16
CA ARG A 7 -15.43 6.29 18.06
C ARG A 7 -14.47 5.46 17.19
N CYS A 8 -13.81 6.09 16.21
CA CYS A 8 -12.84 5.41 15.36
C CYS A 8 -11.51 5.08 16.06
N ALA A 9 -11.19 5.69 17.21
CA ALA A 9 -9.93 5.44 17.91
C ALA A 9 -9.85 4.01 18.49
N HIS A 10 -10.98 3.43 18.95
CA HIS A 10 -11.04 2.02 19.40
C HIS A 10 -11.26 1.03 18.23
N ALA A 11 -11.68 1.53 17.06
CA ALA A 11 -11.78 0.76 15.82
C ALA A 11 -10.51 0.87 14.95
N ALA A 12 -9.54 1.69 15.36
CA ALA A 12 -8.34 2.01 14.59
C ALA A 12 -7.43 0.79 14.39
N ASP A 13 -7.57 -0.24 15.22
CA ASP A 13 -6.81 -1.50 15.11
C ASP A 13 -7.68 -2.70 14.73
N ASN A 14 -8.99 -2.51 14.52
CA ASN A 14 -9.83 -3.58 14.01
C ASN A 14 -9.61 -3.73 12.50
N VAL A 15 -8.89 -4.79 12.15
CA VAL A 15 -8.55 -5.16 10.76
C VAL A 15 -9.79 -5.31 9.88
N GLU A 16 -10.91 -5.80 10.41
CA GLU A 16 -12.15 -6.00 9.64
C GLU A 16 -12.77 -4.65 9.26
N VAL A 17 -12.82 -3.72 10.20
CA VAL A 17 -13.31 -2.35 9.94
C VAL A 17 -12.41 -1.65 8.92
N LYS A 18 -11.08 -1.78 9.05
CA LYS A 18 -10.15 -1.23 8.06
C LYS A 18 -10.40 -1.78 6.66
N LYS A 19 -10.61 -3.10 6.52
CA LYS A 19 -10.90 -3.73 5.21
C LYS A 19 -12.13 -3.11 4.55
N LEU A 20 -13.20 -2.86 5.31
CA LEU A 20 -14.42 -2.24 4.80
C LEU A 20 -14.19 -0.79 4.38
N VAL A 21 -13.50 0.01 5.22
CA VAL A 21 -13.16 1.40 4.90
C VAL A 21 -12.29 1.47 3.66
N TYR A 22 -11.29 0.60 3.56
CA TYR A 22 -10.36 0.55 2.43
C TYR A 22 -11.07 0.14 1.14
N LEU A 23 -11.95 -0.85 1.19
CA LEU A 23 -12.77 -1.27 0.06
C LEU A 23 -13.67 -0.12 -0.43
N TYR A 24 -14.28 0.61 0.49
CA TYR A 24 -15.08 1.80 0.17
C TYR A 24 -14.23 2.86 -0.53
N LEU A 25 -13.06 3.19 0.03
CA LEU A 25 -12.15 4.17 -0.57
C LEU A 25 -11.71 3.78 -1.97
N ILE A 26 -11.34 2.51 -2.22
CA ILE A 26 -11.02 2.03 -3.57
C ILE A 26 -12.21 2.22 -4.53
N SER A 27 -13.41 1.83 -4.09
CA SER A 27 -14.62 1.84 -4.93
C SER A 27 -15.06 3.25 -5.33
N TYR A 28 -14.85 4.23 -4.44
CA TYR A 28 -15.30 5.61 -4.64
C TYR A 28 -14.17 6.61 -4.93
N ALA A 29 -12.92 6.14 -5.09
CA ALA A 29 -11.76 7.01 -5.27
C ALA A 29 -11.88 7.97 -6.46
N LYS A 30 -12.44 7.49 -7.57
CA LYS A 30 -12.60 8.30 -8.80
C LYS A 30 -13.64 9.40 -8.63
N SER A 31 -14.75 9.10 -7.94
CA SER A 31 -15.83 10.06 -7.72
C SER A 31 -15.55 11.01 -6.56
N ASN A 32 -14.64 10.65 -5.64
CA ASN A 32 -14.30 11.43 -4.45
C ASN A 32 -12.77 11.47 -4.21
N PRO A 33 -12.00 12.14 -5.10
CA PRO A 33 -10.55 12.17 -4.99
C PRO A 33 -10.07 12.89 -3.72
N ASP A 34 -10.74 13.96 -3.29
CA ASP A 34 -10.35 14.73 -2.10
C ASP A 34 -10.47 13.91 -0.80
N LEU A 35 -11.55 13.14 -0.66
CA LEU A 35 -11.72 12.20 0.45
C LEU A 35 -10.60 11.15 0.46
N THR A 36 -10.23 10.68 -0.72
CA THR A 36 -9.17 9.67 -0.88
C THR A 36 -7.81 10.23 -0.50
N ILE A 37 -7.52 11.49 -0.89
CA ILE A 37 -6.30 12.20 -0.49
C ILE A 37 -6.25 12.38 1.03
N MET A 38 -7.36 12.73 1.69
CA MET A 38 -7.40 12.83 3.15
C MET A 38 -7.09 11.50 3.85
N ALA A 39 -7.47 10.38 3.26
CA ALA A 39 -7.22 9.04 3.79
C ALA A 39 -5.77 8.55 3.57
N VAL A 40 -5.00 9.18 2.68
CA VAL A 40 -3.59 8.83 2.41
C VAL A 40 -2.76 8.78 3.67
N ASN A 41 -2.90 9.79 4.54
CA ASN A 41 -2.13 9.85 5.78
C ASN A 41 -2.42 8.65 6.69
N SER A 42 -3.64 8.12 6.65
CA SER A 42 -3.99 6.89 7.37
C SER A 42 -3.33 5.65 6.74
N PHE A 43 -3.27 5.56 5.41
CA PHE A 43 -2.55 4.47 4.75
C PHE A 43 -1.03 4.50 5.03
N VAL A 44 -0.41 5.69 4.97
CA VAL A 44 1.01 5.85 5.29
C VAL A 44 1.28 5.42 6.73
N LYS A 45 0.45 5.85 7.69
CA LYS A 45 0.54 5.39 9.07
C LYS A 45 0.38 3.87 9.21
N ASP A 46 -0.62 3.30 8.53
CA ASP A 46 -0.89 1.86 8.58
C ASP A 46 0.22 1.04 7.89
N SER A 47 0.94 1.62 6.94
CA SER A 47 2.11 0.99 6.31
C SER A 47 3.31 0.81 7.25
N GLU A 48 3.32 1.53 8.38
CA GLU A 48 4.36 1.46 9.42
C GLU A 48 3.87 0.74 10.69
N HIS A 49 2.68 0.12 10.62
CA HIS A 49 2.07 -0.54 11.76
C HIS A 49 2.86 -1.79 12.22
N THR A 50 2.82 -2.13 13.51
CA THR A 50 3.52 -3.30 14.08
C THR A 50 3.05 -4.63 13.46
N SER A 51 1.74 -4.77 13.24
CA SER A 51 1.14 -5.90 12.53
C SER A 51 1.47 -5.91 11.03
N PRO A 52 2.12 -6.97 10.50
CA PRO A 52 2.45 -7.08 9.08
C PRO A 52 1.20 -7.20 8.20
N LEU A 53 0.08 -7.70 8.74
CA LEU A 53 -1.17 -7.78 8.00
C LEU A 53 -1.74 -6.40 7.69
N ILE A 54 -1.61 -5.45 8.63
CA ILE A 54 -2.06 -4.07 8.42
C ILE A 54 -1.12 -3.35 7.45
N ARG A 55 0.20 -3.53 7.57
CA ARG A 55 1.18 -2.97 6.60
C ARG A 55 0.89 -3.42 5.18
N ALA A 56 0.81 -4.74 4.96
CA ALA A 56 0.51 -5.30 3.65
C ALA A 56 -0.87 -4.87 3.12
N LEU A 57 -1.88 -4.77 3.99
CA LEU A 57 -3.21 -4.30 3.62
C LEU A 57 -3.15 -2.85 3.11
N ALA A 58 -2.41 -1.96 3.78
CA ALA A 58 -2.24 -0.57 3.36
C ALA A 58 -1.54 -0.48 1.99
N ILE A 59 -0.40 -1.15 1.81
CA ILE A 59 0.35 -1.16 0.55
C ILE A 59 -0.51 -1.67 -0.61
N ARG A 60 -1.20 -2.80 -0.42
CA ARG A 60 -2.08 -3.37 -1.44
C ARG A 60 -3.22 -2.42 -1.81
N THR A 61 -3.77 -1.71 -0.83
CA THR A 61 -4.92 -0.81 -1.02
C THR A 61 -4.50 0.42 -1.79
N MET A 62 -3.40 1.07 -1.40
CA MET A 62 -2.87 2.22 -2.11
C MET A 62 -2.57 1.89 -3.59
N GLY A 63 -1.98 0.72 -3.86
CA GLY A 63 -1.74 0.27 -5.25
C GLY A 63 -3.00 -0.04 -6.06
N CYS A 64 -4.17 -0.18 -5.43
CA CYS A 64 -5.45 -0.33 -6.13
C CYS A 64 -6.13 1.02 -6.42
N ILE A 65 -5.69 2.11 -5.79
CA ILE A 65 -6.28 3.44 -5.99
C ILE A 65 -5.66 4.07 -7.24
N ARG A 66 -6.43 4.12 -8.33
CA ARG A 66 -6.01 4.68 -9.63
C ARG A 66 -6.21 6.19 -9.70
N VAL A 67 -5.62 6.92 -8.76
CA VAL A 67 -5.59 8.39 -8.72
C VAL A 67 -4.13 8.82 -8.74
N GLU A 68 -3.73 9.59 -9.75
CA GLU A 68 -2.32 9.91 -10.02
C GLU A 68 -1.60 10.53 -8.81
N LYS A 69 -2.27 11.45 -8.10
CA LYS A 69 -1.73 12.07 -6.88
C LYS A 69 -1.37 11.05 -5.79
N ILE A 70 -2.03 9.90 -5.72
CA ILE A 70 -1.78 8.87 -4.70
C ILE A 70 -0.44 8.16 -4.93
N VAL A 71 0.02 8.11 -6.18
CA VAL A 71 1.27 7.44 -6.55
C VAL A 71 2.46 8.06 -5.82
N GLU A 72 2.52 9.39 -5.72
CA GLU A 72 3.59 10.11 -5.05
C GLU A 72 3.67 9.76 -3.56
N TYR A 73 2.52 9.55 -2.92
CA TYR A 73 2.45 9.14 -1.52
C TYR A 73 2.69 7.64 -1.31
N LEU A 74 2.44 6.81 -2.32
CA LEU A 74 2.68 5.36 -2.27
C LEU A 74 4.16 5.02 -2.41
N ALA A 75 4.94 5.78 -3.19
CA ALA A 75 6.30 5.40 -3.49
C ALA A 75 7.19 5.22 -2.22
N PRO A 76 7.23 6.15 -1.25
CA PRO A 76 8.02 5.97 -0.04
C PRO A 76 7.66 4.72 0.79
N PRO A 77 6.38 4.48 1.17
CA PRO A 77 6.02 3.29 1.94
C PRO A 77 6.17 1.99 1.13
N LEU A 78 5.94 2.03 -0.19
CA LEU A 78 6.18 0.87 -1.06
C LEU A 78 7.66 0.46 -1.04
N LYS A 79 8.58 1.42 -1.08
CA LYS A 79 10.01 1.14 -1.05
C LYS A 79 10.44 0.51 0.28
N LYS A 80 9.90 0.98 1.40
CA LYS A 80 10.10 0.34 2.71
C LYS A 80 9.53 -1.08 2.73
N ALA A 81 8.35 -1.29 2.16
CA ALA A 81 7.67 -2.59 2.15
C ALA A 81 8.40 -3.67 1.32
N LEU A 82 9.14 -3.28 0.27
CA LEU A 82 10.00 -4.20 -0.50
C LEU A 82 11.16 -4.75 0.36
N GLY A 83 11.63 -3.97 1.33
CA GLY A 83 12.67 -4.37 2.30
C GLY A 83 12.13 -4.79 3.67
N ASP A 84 10.84 -5.09 3.81
CA ASP A 84 10.22 -5.45 5.09
C ASP A 84 10.75 -6.79 5.63
N ASP A 85 10.88 -6.94 6.94
CA ASP A 85 11.34 -8.19 7.57
C ASP A 85 10.41 -9.38 7.28
N VAL A 86 9.10 -9.11 7.10
CA VAL A 86 8.07 -10.14 6.95
C VAL A 86 7.83 -10.46 5.48
N PRO A 87 8.02 -11.72 5.02
CA PRO A 87 7.85 -12.10 3.61
C PRO A 87 6.47 -11.79 3.02
N TYR A 88 5.42 -11.84 3.84
CA TYR A 88 4.06 -11.51 3.42
C TYR A 88 3.94 -10.05 2.95
N VAL A 89 4.67 -9.12 3.57
CA VAL A 89 4.69 -7.72 3.19
C VAL A 89 5.50 -7.55 1.90
N ARG A 90 6.70 -8.15 1.81
CA ARG A 90 7.56 -8.08 0.62
C ARG A 90 6.88 -8.61 -0.64
N LYS A 91 6.25 -9.79 -0.59
CA LYS A 91 5.51 -10.33 -1.75
C LYS A 91 4.33 -9.46 -2.16
N THR A 92 3.67 -8.82 -1.19
CA THR A 92 2.57 -7.88 -1.45
C THR A 92 3.09 -6.61 -2.12
N ALA A 93 4.24 -6.12 -1.68
CA ALA A 93 4.92 -4.97 -2.27
C ALA A 93 5.36 -5.27 -3.71
N ALA A 94 5.88 -6.46 -4.00
CA ALA A 94 6.26 -6.88 -5.36
C ALA A 94 5.08 -6.76 -6.35
N LEU A 95 3.92 -7.32 -6.01
CA LEU A 95 2.69 -7.19 -6.81
C LEU A 95 2.21 -5.73 -6.92
N CYS A 96 2.44 -4.92 -5.88
CA CYS A 96 2.07 -3.50 -5.89
C CYS A 96 2.93 -2.69 -6.87
N VAL A 97 4.21 -3.04 -7.04
CA VAL A 97 5.07 -2.42 -8.07
C VAL A 97 4.50 -2.66 -9.48
N ALA A 98 4.03 -3.88 -9.78
CA ALA A 98 3.40 -4.18 -11.07
C ALA A 98 2.15 -3.31 -11.32
N LYS A 99 1.27 -3.19 -10.33
CA LYS A 99 0.09 -2.30 -10.42
C LYS A 99 0.48 -0.84 -10.57
N LEU A 100 1.55 -0.42 -9.91
CA LEU A 100 2.03 0.95 -10.00
C LEU A 100 2.59 1.24 -11.41
N PHE A 101 3.23 0.25 -12.03
CA PHE A 101 3.73 0.38 -13.41
C PHE A 101 2.60 0.63 -14.40
N ASP A 102 1.43 0.00 -14.23
CA ASP A 102 0.25 0.27 -15.06
C ASP A 102 -0.27 1.71 -14.95
N ILE A 103 -0.02 2.38 -13.82
CA ILE A 103 -0.50 3.75 -13.54
C ILE A 103 0.56 4.78 -13.95
N SER A 104 1.81 4.60 -13.53
CA SER A 104 2.91 5.53 -13.79
C SER A 104 4.23 4.79 -13.98
N PRO A 105 4.53 4.34 -15.22
CA PRO A 105 5.82 3.73 -15.55
C PRO A 105 7.01 4.65 -15.25
N ALA A 106 6.80 5.96 -15.37
CA ALA A 106 7.82 6.98 -15.12
C ALA A 106 8.29 6.93 -13.67
N ILE A 107 7.36 6.93 -12.70
CA ILE A 107 7.70 6.87 -11.28
C ILE A 107 8.36 5.53 -10.94
N VAL A 108 7.93 4.43 -11.55
CA VAL A 108 8.56 3.12 -11.32
C VAL A 108 10.04 3.12 -11.71
N ARG A 109 10.37 3.75 -12.84
CA ARG A 109 11.75 3.86 -13.33
C ARG A 109 12.56 4.84 -12.48
N THR A 110 12.05 6.04 -12.22
CA THR A 110 12.80 7.08 -11.50
C THR A 110 13.07 6.72 -10.04
N GLN A 111 12.16 5.95 -9.40
CA GLN A 111 12.33 5.49 -8.03
C GLN A 111 13.15 4.20 -7.89
N GLY A 112 13.56 3.58 -9.01
CA GLY A 112 14.38 2.37 -9.00
C GLY A 112 13.64 1.10 -8.56
N PHE A 113 12.31 1.07 -8.65
CA PHE A 113 11.53 -0.10 -8.22
C PHE A 113 11.80 -1.36 -9.05
N ILE A 114 12.23 -1.21 -10.31
CA ILE A 114 12.63 -2.35 -11.15
C ILE A 114 13.85 -3.05 -10.56
N ASP A 115 14.83 -2.29 -10.07
CA ASP A 115 16.03 -2.86 -9.46
C ASP A 115 15.71 -3.51 -8.12
N ASN A 116 14.81 -2.91 -7.32
CA ASN A 116 14.32 -3.56 -6.11
C ASN A 116 13.56 -4.87 -6.39
N LEU A 117 12.78 -4.97 -7.47
CA LEU A 117 12.16 -6.24 -7.87
C LEU A 117 13.21 -7.29 -8.26
N ARG A 118 14.28 -6.88 -8.95
CA ARG A 118 15.38 -7.79 -9.30
C ARG A 118 16.10 -8.31 -8.07
N GLU A 119 16.28 -7.49 -7.05
CA GLU A 119 16.84 -7.92 -5.75
C GLU A 119 15.97 -9.01 -5.11
N LEU A 120 14.63 -8.92 -5.21
CA LEU A 120 13.72 -9.93 -4.68
C LEU A 120 13.80 -11.30 -5.37
N LEU A 121 14.44 -11.40 -6.54
CA LEU A 121 14.71 -12.71 -7.17
C LEU A 121 15.69 -13.55 -6.35
N SER A 122 16.49 -12.90 -5.49
CA SER A 122 17.40 -13.55 -4.55
C SER A 122 16.82 -13.67 -3.13
N ASP A 123 15.53 -13.41 -2.93
CA ASP A 123 14.89 -13.49 -1.62
C ASP A 123 14.92 -14.93 -1.08
N PRO A 124 15.23 -15.14 0.22
CA PRO A 124 15.23 -16.48 0.81
C PRO A 124 13.84 -17.14 0.84
N ASN A 125 12.76 -16.36 0.72
CA ASN A 125 11.40 -16.87 0.72
C ASN A 125 10.88 -17.09 -0.71
N SER A 126 10.59 -18.35 -1.04
CA SER A 126 10.11 -18.73 -2.37
C SER A 126 8.81 -18.04 -2.79
N THR A 127 7.93 -17.67 -1.86
CA THR A 127 6.69 -16.95 -2.21
C THR A 127 6.96 -15.49 -2.58
N VAL A 128 8.03 -14.88 -2.07
CA VAL A 128 8.45 -13.53 -2.50
C VAL A 128 9.02 -13.60 -3.91
N VAL A 129 9.94 -14.54 -4.15
CA VAL A 129 10.53 -14.78 -5.48
C VAL A 129 9.44 -15.03 -6.53
N ALA A 130 8.46 -15.89 -6.23
CA ALA A 130 7.36 -16.20 -7.14
C ALA A 130 6.47 -14.99 -7.51
N ASN A 131 6.43 -13.93 -6.68
CA ASN A 131 5.70 -12.70 -7.00
C ASN A 131 6.59 -11.61 -7.61
N ALA A 132 7.91 -11.82 -7.66
CA ALA A 132 8.88 -10.93 -8.30
C ALA A 132 9.17 -11.31 -9.76
N VAL A 133 8.89 -12.57 -10.14
CA VAL A 133 8.93 -13.10 -11.52
C VAL A 133 7.66 -12.73 -12.27
#